data_AF-A0A416MFW2-F1
#
_entry.id   AF-A0A416MFW2-F1
#
_cell.length_a   1.000
_cell.length_b   1.000
_cell.length_c   1.000
_cell.angle_alpha   90.00
_cell.angle_beta   90.00
_cell.angle_gamma   90.00
#
_symmetry.space_group_name_H-M   'P 1'
#
loop_
_entity.id
_entity.type
_entity.pdbx_description
1 polymer ?
#
loop_
_entity_poly.entity_id
_entity_poly.type
_entity_poly.pdbx_seq_one_letter_code
_entity_poly.pdbx_strand_id
1 'polypeptide(L)'
;MEILNQAMEFTQQYSLFFLAGMFAVILILVICMTVMNSRMKELQAAYDDFMRGNDGKSLEGILKTVVEDNKRVKIQCKRDIDEIISMKKGLKATYKKIGIMKYDTFRGMAGKLSFSLALLDGDDSGFVLSSMHTQDGCYSYLKEIIHGQSHATLSNEERDALEMALNYNVDAAKLEEKQAQQATLVQQDTNETKN
;
A
#
# COMPACT_ATOMS: atom_id res chain seq x y z
N MET A 1 -64.59 -81.60 29.23
CA MET A 1 -63.46 -80.95 29.94
C MET A 1 -62.16 -81.03 29.15
N GLU A 2 -61.85 -82.15 28.47
CA GLU A 2 -60.61 -82.30 27.67
C GLU A 2 -60.52 -81.36 26.45
N ILE A 3 -61.60 -81.20 25.67
CA ILE A 3 -61.63 -80.28 24.51
C ILE A 3 -61.41 -78.82 24.93
N LEU A 4 -61.97 -78.43 26.09
CA LEU A 4 -61.78 -77.09 26.66
C LEU A 4 -60.32 -76.89 27.10
N ASN A 5 -59.68 -77.93 27.65
CA ASN A 5 -58.29 -77.88 28.07
C ASN A 5 -57.33 -77.82 26.87
N GLN A 6 -57.58 -78.60 25.81
CA GLN A 6 -56.80 -78.53 24.56
C GLN A 6 -56.91 -77.16 23.88
N ALA A 7 -58.10 -76.54 23.87
CA ALA A 7 -58.30 -75.19 23.35
C ALA A 7 -57.56 -74.11 24.19
N MET A 8 -57.51 -74.30 25.52
CA MET A 8 -56.75 -73.40 26.40
C MET A 8 -55.24 -73.52 26.20
N GLU A 9 -54.69 -74.73 26.08
CA GLU A 9 -53.26 -74.96 25.80
C GLU A 9 -52.82 -74.35 24.47
N PHE A 10 -53.65 -74.49 23.42
CA PHE A 10 -53.40 -73.86 22.12
C PHE A 10 -53.35 -72.33 22.26
N THR A 11 -54.35 -71.73 22.91
CA THR A 11 -54.41 -70.26 23.13
C THR A 11 -53.21 -69.74 23.94
N GLN A 12 -52.80 -70.46 24.98
CA GLN A 12 -51.62 -70.13 25.79
C GLN A 12 -50.34 -70.14 24.95
N GLN A 13 -50.16 -71.16 24.11
CA GLN A 13 -48.98 -71.28 23.25
C GLN A 13 -48.87 -70.12 22.24
N TYR A 14 -49.96 -69.70 21.59
CA TYR A 14 -49.92 -68.53 20.68
C TYR A 14 -49.62 -67.22 21.40
N SER A 15 -50.16 -67.04 22.62
CA SER A 15 -49.92 -65.83 23.40
C SER A 15 -48.44 -65.65 23.79
N LEU A 16 -47.74 -66.76 24.09
CA LEU A 16 -46.31 -66.75 24.41
C LEU A 16 -45.45 -66.39 23.21
N PHE A 17 -45.74 -66.93 22.02
CA PHE A 17 -45.02 -66.56 20.80
C PHE A 17 -45.24 -65.09 20.42
N PHE A 18 -46.46 -64.58 20.60
CA PHE A 18 -46.76 -63.17 20.37
C PHE A 18 -45.98 -62.25 21.34
N LEU A 19 -45.94 -62.62 22.62
CA LEU A 19 -45.18 -61.89 23.64
C LEU A 19 -43.67 -61.88 23.35
N ALA A 20 -43.11 -63.02 22.96
CA ALA A 20 -41.70 -63.14 22.59
C ALA A 20 -41.36 -62.29 21.35
N GLY A 21 -42.23 -62.29 20.35
CA GLY A 21 -42.09 -61.43 19.16
C GLY A 21 -42.12 -59.94 19.51
N MET A 22 -43.05 -59.53 20.37
CA MET A 22 -43.14 -58.14 20.85
C MET A 22 -41.89 -57.73 21.61
N PHE A 23 -41.35 -58.62 22.46
CA PHE A 23 -40.11 -58.36 23.18
C PHE A 23 -38.91 -58.18 22.24
N ALA A 24 -38.80 -59.01 21.20
CA ALA A 24 -37.75 -58.88 20.19
C ALA A 24 -37.84 -57.54 19.43
N VAL A 25 -39.05 -57.12 19.06
CA VAL A 25 -39.26 -55.82 18.40
C VAL A 25 -38.87 -54.66 19.33
N ILE A 26 -39.23 -54.72 20.61
CA ILE A 26 -38.84 -53.71 21.60
C ILE A 26 -37.32 -53.62 21.73
N LEU A 27 -36.62 -54.76 21.80
CA LEU A 27 -35.15 -54.77 21.86
C LEU A 27 -34.52 -54.12 20.63
N ILE A 28 -35.04 -54.40 19.44
CA ILE A 28 -34.55 -53.79 18.20
C ILE A 28 -34.76 -52.27 18.22
N LEU A 29 -35.93 -51.80 18.68
CA LEU A 29 -36.21 -50.37 18.82
C LEU A 29 -35.28 -49.69 19.83
N VAL A 30 -34.98 -50.32 20.96
CA VAL A 30 -34.05 -49.79 21.97
C VAL A 30 -32.63 -49.69 21.41
N ILE A 31 -32.17 -50.70 20.69
CA ILE A 31 -30.85 -50.67 20.03
C ILE A 31 -30.81 -49.54 18.99
N CYS A 32 -31.85 -49.42 18.15
CA CYS A 32 -31.98 -48.37 17.15
C CYS A 32 -31.95 -46.96 17.78
N MET A 33 -32.72 -46.73 18.84
CA MET A 33 -32.72 -45.48 19.60
C MET A 33 -31.35 -45.17 20.20
N THR A 34 -30.66 -46.18 20.73
CA THR A 34 -29.33 -45.99 21.34
C THR A 34 -28.31 -45.57 20.28
N VAL A 35 -28.31 -46.23 19.11
CA VAL A 35 -27.44 -45.85 17.98
C VAL A 35 -27.77 -44.45 17.47
N MET A 36 -29.05 -44.11 17.31
CA MET A 36 -29.46 -42.79 16.84
C MET A 36 -29.05 -41.68 17.81
N ASN A 37 -29.22 -41.91 19.12
CA ASN A 37 -28.77 -40.98 20.15
C ASN A 37 -27.25 -40.83 20.18
N SER A 38 -26.49 -41.92 19.98
CA SER A 38 -25.02 -41.85 19.90
C SER A 38 -24.57 -41.04 18.67
N ARG A 39 -25.18 -41.27 17.51
CA ARG A 39 -24.89 -40.49 16.29
C ARG A 39 -25.29 -39.02 16.44
N MET A 40 -26.41 -38.74 17.13
CA MET A 40 -26.82 -37.38 17.45
C MET A 40 -25.82 -36.69 18.38
N LYS A 41 -25.30 -37.40 19.39
CA LYS A 41 -24.28 -36.86 20.31
C LYS A 41 -22.95 -36.60 19.60
N GLU A 42 -22.53 -37.47 18.70
CA GLU A 42 -21.33 -37.27 17.88
C GLU A 42 -21.49 -36.07 16.93
N LEU A 43 -22.66 -35.93 16.30
CA LEU A 43 -22.98 -34.80 15.46
C LEU A 43 -23.08 -33.49 16.27
N GLN A 44 -23.66 -33.53 17.47
CA GLN A 44 -23.73 -32.39 18.38
C GLN A 44 -22.35 -32.03 18.93
N ALA A 45 -21.49 -33.00 19.25
CA ALA A 45 -20.12 -32.73 19.69
C ALA A 45 -19.26 -32.15 18.56
N ALA A 46 -19.42 -32.63 17.32
CA ALA A 46 -18.75 -32.06 16.15
C ALA A 46 -19.28 -30.65 15.81
N TYR A 47 -20.59 -30.43 15.98
CA TYR A 47 -21.21 -29.11 15.82
C TYR A 47 -20.77 -28.14 16.91
N ASP A 48 -20.76 -28.57 18.16
CA ASP A 48 -20.32 -27.77 19.30
C ASP A 48 -18.83 -27.49 19.21
N ASP A 49 -17.97 -28.43 18.78
CA ASP A 49 -16.53 -28.18 18.58
C ASP A 49 -16.28 -27.22 17.42
N PHE A 50 -17.05 -27.32 16.33
CA PHE A 50 -17.04 -26.34 15.23
C PHE A 50 -17.55 -24.96 15.67
N MET A 51 -18.52 -24.90 16.60
CA MET A 51 -19.10 -23.66 17.14
C MET A 51 -18.35 -23.11 18.36
N ARG A 52 -17.49 -23.89 19.03
CA ARG A 52 -16.71 -23.48 20.22
C ARG A 52 -15.61 -22.46 19.90
N GLY A 53 -15.33 -22.23 18.62
CA GLY A 53 -14.31 -21.29 18.15
C GLY A 53 -14.86 -20.02 17.48
N ASN A 54 -16.14 -19.97 17.09
CA ASN A 54 -16.69 -18.82 16.37
C ASN A 54 -18.20 -18.73 16.59
N ASP A 55 -18.62 -18.00 17.62
CA ASP A 55 -20.02 -17.65 17.83
C ASP A 55 -20.63 -17.07 16.54
N GLY A 56 -21.89 -17.36 16.20
CA GLY A 56 -22.59 -16.65 15.11
C GLY A 56 -22.60 -15.12 15.29
N LYS A 57 -22.40 -14.63 16.52
CA LYS A 57 -22.16 -13.21 16.86
C LYS A 57 -20.73 -12.74 16.52
N SER A 58 -19.75 -13.66 16.52
CA SER A 58 -18.37 -13.41 16.11
C SER A 58 -18.28 -13.19 14.59
N LEU A 59 -19.02 -13.94 13.77
CA LEU A 59 -18.99 -13.74 12.32
C LEU A 59 -19.66 -12.41 11.89
N GLU A 60 -20.79 -12.05 12.50
CA GLU A 60 -21.42 -10.74 12.29
C GLU A 60 -20.50 -9.61 12.79
N GLY A 61 -19.83 -9.79 13.93
CA GLY A 61 -18.85 -8.84 14.46
C GLY A 61 -17.62 -8.67 13.56
N ILE A 62 -17.10 -9.75 12.99
CA ILE A 62 -15.99 -9.72 12.02
C ILE A 62 -16.46 -9.06 10.73
N LEU A 63 -17.63 -9.41 10.20
CA LEU A 63 -18.17 -8.79 8.99
C LEU A 63 -18.39 -7.29 9.19
N LYS A 64 -18.95 -6.89 10.33
CA LYS A 64 -19.15 -5.48 10.68
C LYS A 64 -17.82 -4.74 10.80
N THR A 65 -16.83 -5.34 11.46
CA THR A 65 -15.47 -4.79 11.55
C THR A 65 -14.85 -4.62 10.16
N VAL A 66 -14.91 -5.63 9.30
CA VAL A 66 -14.37 -5.58 7.94
C VAL A 66 -15.07 -4.51 7.10
N VAL A 67 -16.39 -4.34 7.23
CA VAL A 67 -17.14 -3.30 6.52
C VAL A 67 -16.80 -1.91 7.05
N GLU A 68 -16.67 -1.75 8.37
CA GLU A 68 -16.26 -0.49 8.99
C GLU A 68 -14.81 -0.12 8.63
N ASP A 69 -13.90 -1.09 8.61
CA ASP A 69 -12.52 -0.92 8.19
C ASP A 69 -12.44 -0.54 6.71
N ASN A 70 -13.20 -1.21 5.82
CA ASN A 70 -13.28 -0.82 4.41
C ASN A 70 -13.79 0.61 4.23
N LYS A 71 -14.81 1.01 5.00
CA LYS A 71 -15.32 2.37 4.96
C LYS A 71 -14.27 3.37 5.45
N ARG A 72 -13.54 3.03 6.51
CA ARG A 72 -12.45 3.85 7.06
C ARG A 72 -11.28 3.97 6.08
N VAL A 73 -10.89 2.88 5.42
CA VAL A 73 -9.86 2.87 4.37
C VAL A 73 -10.30 3.73 3.19
N LYS A 74 -11.55 3.64 2.75
CA LYS A 74 -12.08 4.48 1.66
C LYS A 74 -12.04 5.96 2.00
N ILE A 75 -12.38 6.33 3.24
CA ILE A 75 -12.32 7.72 3.71
C ILE A 75 -10.86 8.20 3.77
N GLN A 76 -9.95 7.39 4.31
CA GLN A 76 -8.52 7.73 4.36
C GLN A 76 -7.95 7.91 2.95
N CYS A 77 -8.17 6.94 2.06
CA CYS A 77 -7.72 7.02 0.67
C CYS A 77 -8.22 8.27 -0.04
N LYS A 78 -9.48 8.68 0.20
CA LYS A 78 -10.00 9.94 -0.36
C LYS A 78 -9.25 11.16 0.19
N ARG A 79 -9.00 11.21 1.51
CA ARG A 79 -8.23 12.30 2.13
C ARG A 79 -6.80 12.35 1.60
N ASP A 80 -6.15 11.19 1.47
CA ASP A 80 -4.78 11.10 0.97
C ASP A 80 -4.70 11.57 -0.49
N ILE A 81 -5.68 11.21 -1.32
CA ILE A 81 -5.79 11.70 -2.70
C ILE A 81 -5.94 13.22 -2.71
N ASP A 82 -6.84 13.77 -1.90
CA ASP A 82 -7.06 15.22 -1.81
C ASP A 82 -5.79 15.95 -1.34
N GLU A 83 -5.08 15.39 -0.37
CA GLU A 83 -3.80 15.91 0.13
C GLU A 83 -2.71 15.86 -0.96
N ILE A 84 -2.56 14.73 -1.66
CA ILE A 84 -1.65 14.60 -2.81
C ILE A 84 -1.95 15.64 -3.89
N ILE A 85 -3.22 15.86 -4.21
CA ILE A 85 -3.62 16.87 -5.20
C ILE A 85 -3.21 18.27 -4.72
N SER A 86 -3.46 18.60 -3.45
CA SER A 86 -3.07 19.89 -2.88
C SER A 86 -1.55 20.10 -2.87
N MET A 87 -0.77 19.07 -2.51
CA MET A 87 0.69 19.10 -2.55
C MET A 87 1.20 19.27 -3.97
N LYS A 88 0.64 18.53 -4.94
CA LYS A 88 1.01 18.66 -6.37
C LYS A 88 0.74 20.06 -6.89
N LYS A 89 -0.38 20.69 -6.47
CA LYS A 89 -0.70 22.07 -6.84
C LYS A 89 0.33 23.04 -6.26
N GLY A 90 0.73 22.88 -5.00
CA GLY A 90 1.80 23.67 -4.38
C GLY A 90 3.13 23.51 -5.11
N LEU A 91 3.52 22.27 -5.40
CA LEU A 91 4.77 21.95 -6.10
C LEU A 91 4.84 22.53 -7.53
N LYS A 92 3.68 22.77 -8.17
CA LYS A 92 3.64 23.43 -9.48
C LYS A 92 4.11 24.90 -9.40
N ALA A 93 3.77 25.59 -8.31
CA ALA A 93 4.10 27.00 -8.11
C ALA A 93 5.49 27.25 -7.48
N THR A 94 6.22 26.19 -7.12
CA THR A 94 7.54 26.28 -6.49
C THR A 94 8.65 26.32 -7.55
N TYR A 95 9.64 27.19 -7.34
CA TYR A 95 10.89 27.17 -8.10
C TYR A 95 11.69 25.91 -7.77
N LYS A 96 11.95 25.07 -8.76
CA LYS A 96 12.61 23.76 -8.60
C LYS A 96 13.75 23.51 -9.59
N LYS A 97 13.86 24.35 -10.61
CA LYS A 97 14.93 24.33 -11.61
C LYS A 97 15.89 25.47 -11.31
N ILE A 98 17.14 25.14 -11.01
CA ILE A 98 18.15 26.11 -10.54
C ILE A 98 19.39 26.02 -11.43
N GLY A 99 19.87 27.17 -11.91
CA GLY A 99 21.13 27.29 -12.65
C GLY A 99 21.97 28.43 -12.11
N ILE A 100 23.26 28.19 -11.88
CA ILE A 100 24.18 29.19 -11.32
C ILE A 100 25.42 29.29 -12.18
N MET A 101 25.63 30.46 -12.78
CA MET A 101 26.89 30.81 -13.42
C MET A 101 27.68 31.79 -12.58
N LYS A 102 28.95 31.46 -12.32
CA LYS A 102 29.92 32.39 -11.70
C LYS A 102 30.89 32.88 -12.76
N TYR A 103 31.14 34.18 -12.76
CA TYR A 103 32.01 34.85 -13.71
C TYR A 103 32.77 35.99 -13.04
N ASP A 104 33.76 36.51 -13.75
CA ASP A 104 34.58 37.62 -13.30
C ASP A 104 34.38 38.80 -14.25
N THR A 105 33.97 39.94 -13.71
CA THR A 105 33.76 41.18 -14.44
C THR A 105 34.87 42.20 -14.22
N PHE A 106 35.84 41.89 -13.34
CA PHE A 106 36.93 42.80 -13.02
C PHE A 106 38.26 42.08 -12.81
N ARG A 107 39.16 42.22 -13.79
CA ARG A 107 40.48 41.55 -13.86
C ARG A 107 41.48 41.89 -12.74
N GLY A 108 41.13 42.74 -11.78
CA GLY A 108 42.00 43.13 -10.66
C GLY A 108 41.61 42.54 -9.29
N MET A 109 40.55 41.73 -9.21
CA MET A 109 40.17 41.02 -7.98
C MET A 109 40.44 39.52 -8.09
N ALA A 110 40.88 38.90 -6.99
CA ALA A 110 41.10 37.47 -6.94
C ALA A 110 39.78 36.72 -6.75
N GLY A 111 39.27 36.10 -7.82
CA GLY A 111 38.15 35.17 -7.78
C GLY A 111 36.91 35.63 -8.54
N LYS A 112 36.00 34.68 -8.83
CA LYS A 112 34.72 34.94 -9.51
C LYS A 112 33.67 35.37 -8.50
N LEU A 113 33.54 36.68 -8.28
CA LEU A 113 32.59 37.27 -7.33
C LEU A 113 31.24 37.63 -7.98
N SER A 114 31.19 37.74 -9.30
CA SER A 114 29.96 37.99 -10.04
C SER A 114 29.23 36.69 -10.35
N PHE A 115 27.90 36.72 -10.36
CA PHE A 115 27.08 35.54 -10.64
C PHE A 115 25.76 35.86 -11.34
N SER A 116 25.24 34.87 -12.05
CA SER A 116 23.88 34.82 -12.60
C SER A 116 23.18 33.58 -12.06
N LEU A 117 22.03 33.78 -11.42
CA LEU A 117 21.19 32.75 -10.81
C LEU A 117 19.86 32.70 -11.55
N ALA A 118 19.56 31.59 -12.21
CA ALA A 118 18.27 31.31 -12.80
C ALA A 118 17.44 30.44 -11.85
N LEU A 119 16.24 30.89 -11.52
CA LEU A 119 15.24 30.14 -10.74
C LEU A 119 13.97 30.01 -11.57
N LEU A 120 13.62 28.77 -11.93
CA LEU A 120 12.43 28.46 -12.72
C LEU A 120 11.53 27.44 -12.02
N ASP A 121 10.23 27.56 -12.30
CA ASP A 121 9.18 26.65 -11.85
C ASP A 121 9.05 25.41 -12.78
N GLY A 122 7.94 24.69 -12.66
CA GLY A 122 7.67 23.53 -13.52
C GLY A 122 7.39 23.87 -14.99
N ASP A 123 6.89 25.07 -15.27
CA ASP A 123 6.49 25.56 -16.60
C ASP A 123 7.57 26.46 -17.22
N ASP A 124 8.82 26.33 -16.73
CA ASP A 124 10.01 27.08 -17.16
C ASP A 124 9.90 28.60 -16.99
N SER A 125 9.08 29.04 -16.03
CA SER A 125 8.85 30.45 -15.73
C SER A 125 9.46 30.84 -14.39
N GLY A 126 9.93 32.09 -14.29
CA GLY A 126 10.62 32.58 -13.10
C GLY A 126 11.47 33.80 -13.41
N PHE A 127 12.72 33.79 -12.96
CA PHE A 127 13.61 34.94 -13.17
C PHE A 127 15.08 34.54 -13.19
N VAL A 128 15.89 35.41 -13.79
CA VAL A 128 17.35 35.40 -13.67
C VAL A 128 17.76 36.62 -12.85
N LEU A 129 18.50 36.36 -11.78
CA LEU A 129 19.12 37.36 -10.91
C LEU A 129 20.62 37.38 -11.19
N SER A 130 21.12 38.51 -11.68
CA SER A 130 22.55 38.71 -11.91
C SER A 130 23.10 39.71 -10.94
N SER A 131 24.24 39.41 -10.35
CA SER A 131 24.98 40.29 -9.45
C SER A 131 26.36 40.51 -10.03
N MET A 132 26.62 41.75 -10.46
CA MET A 132 27.89 42.17 -11.03
C MET A 132 28.69 42.93 -9.99
N HIS A 133 29.83 42.36 -9.61
CA HIS A 133 30.78 42.98 -8.70
C HIS A 133 31.78 43.84 -9.50
N THR A 134 31.89 45.11 -9.14
CA THR A 134 32.84 46.07 -9.73
C THR A 134 33.70 46.70 -8.63
N GLN A 135 34.69 47.51 -8.99
CA GLN A 135 35.52 48.21 -8.00
C GLN A 135 34.71 49.18 -7.12
N ASP A 136 33.66 49.77 -7.70
CA ASP A 136 32.87 50.83 -7.06
C ASP A 136 31.64 50.27 -6.31
N GLY A 137 31.36 48.98 -6.40
CA GLY A 137 30.24 48.35 -5.70
C GLY A 137 29.70 47.08 -6.36
N CYS A 138 28.52 46.66 -5.91
CA CYS A 138 27.82 45.48 -6.43
C CYS A 138 26.47 45.92 -7.00
N TYR A 139 26.18 45.54 -8.25
CA TYR A 139 24.94 45.85 -8.93
C TYR A 139 24.15 44.57 -9.18
N SER A 140 22.89 44.54 -8.74
CA SER A 140 22.01 43.40 -8.96
C SER A 140 20.90 43.75 -9.96
N TYR A 141 20.69 42.87 -10.94
CA TYR A 141 19.69 43.00 -11.99
C TYR A 141 18.78 41.77 -11.96
N LEU A 142 17.50 41.98 -12.20
CA LEU A 142 16.51 40.90 -12.30
C LEU A 142 15.80 40.99 -13.64
N LYS A 143 15.75 39.86 -14.35
CA LYS A 143 15.02 39.71 -15.61
C LYS A 143 14.03 38.58 -15.48
N GLU A 144 12.78 38.84 -15.86
CA GLU A 144 11.72 37.85 -15.84
C GLU A 144 11.86 36.87 -17.00
N ILE A 145 11.59 35.59 -16.71
CA ILE A 145 11.57 34.50 -17.68
C ILE A 145 10.15 33.95 -17.74
N ILE A 146 9.59 33.87 -18.94
CA ILE A 146 8.28 33.29 -19.21
C ILE A 146 8.50 32.14 -20.19
N HIS A 147 8.16 30.91 -19.77
CA HIS A 147 8.30 29.70 -20.59
C HIS A 147 9.70 29.53 -21.22
N GLY A 148 10.74 29.75 -20.43
CA GLY A 148 12.14 29.61 -20.84
C GLY A 148 12.67 30.74 -21.72
N GLN A 149 11.90 31.82 -21.92
CA GLN A 149 12.31 32.98 -22.71
C GLN A 149 12.23 34.29 -21.90
N SER A 150 13.19 35.18 -22.13
CA SER A 150 13.20 36.53 -21.57
C SER A 150 12.71 37.53 -22.60
N HIS A 151 11.88 38.50 -22.17
CA HIS A 151 11.52 39.64 -23.03
C HIS A 151 12.70 40.60 -23.23
N ALA A 152 13.55 40.74 -22.22
CA ALA A 152 14.77 41.54 -22.28
C ALA A 152 15.95 40.70 -22.81
N THR A 153 16.88 41.32 -23.52
CA THR A 153 18.11 40.66 -23.97
C THR A 153 18.93 40.17 -22.78
N LEU A 154 19.25 38.87 -22.77
CA LEU A 154 20.10 38.25 -21.77
C LEU A 154 21.58 38.41 -22.15
N SER A 155 22.45 38.58 -21.16
CA SER A 155 23.90 38.44 -21.33
C SER A 155 24.26 36.97 -21.59
N ASN A 156 25.49 36.71 -22.03
CA ASN A 156 25.96 35.34 -22.24
C ASN A 156 25.88 34.53 -20.93
N GLU A 157 26.30 35.12 -19.81
CA GLU A 157 26.33 34.48 -18.50
C GLU A 157 24.92 34.25 -17.94
N GLU A 158 23.99 35.18 -18.16
CA GLU A 158 22.57 35.01 -17.83
C GLU A 158 21.93 33.88 -18.66
N ARG A 159 22.23 33.83 -19.96
CA ARG A 159 21.73 32.80 -20.87
C ARG A 159 22.27 31.42 -20.50
N ASP A 160 23.54 31.32 -20.14
CA ASP A 160 24.16 30.07 -19.73
C ASP A 160 23.58 29.59 -18.37
N ALA A 161 23.28 30.51 -17.43
CA ALA A 161 22.59 30.18 -16.20
C ALA A 161 21.16 29.67 -16.45
N LEU A 162 20.44 30.30 -17.37
CA LEU A 162 19.11 29.88 -17.80
C LEU A 162 19.14 28.48 -18.43
N GLU A 163 20.10 28.22 -19.32
CA GLU A 163 20.28 26.93 -19.97
C GLU A 163 20.57 25.80 -18.96
N MET A 164 21.40 26.05 -17.94
CA MET A 164 21.60 25.10 -16.85
C MET A 164 20.32 24.84 -16.04
N ALA A 165 19.52 25.87 -15.76
CA ALA A 165 18.24 25.67 -15.06
C ALA A 165 17.26 24.83 -15.90
N LEU A 166 17.17 25.07 -17.21
CA LEU A 166 16.33 24.29 -18.12
C LEU A 166 16.78 22.82 -18.21
N ASN A 167 18.09 22.58 -18.19
CA ASN A 167 18.69 21.25 -18.27
C ASN A 167 18.81 20.52 -16.91
N TYR A 168 18.34 21.12 -15.81
CA TYR A 168 18.47 20.58 -14.45
C TYR A 168 18.03 19.11 -14.31
N ASN A 169 16.96 18.70 -15.00
CA ASN A 169 16.46 17.31 -14.95
C ASN A 169 17.41 16.29 -15.61
N VAL A 170 18.20 16.72 -16.59
CA VAL A 170 19.14 15.86 -17.32
C VAL A 170 20.39 15.60 -16.47
N ASP A 171 20.84 16.59 -15.71
CA ASP A 171 22.03 16.46 -14.86
C ASP A 171 21.77 15.66 -13.59
N ALA A 172 20.56 15.75 -13.01
CA ALA A 172 20.14 14.90 -11.89
C ALA A 172 20.11 13.40 -12.29
N ALA A 173 19.54 13.07 -13.46
CA ALA A 173 19.49 11.70 -13.96
C ALA A 173 20.89 11.13 -14.26
N LYS A 174 21.80 11.94 -14.81
CA LYS A 174 23.19 11.53 -15.08
C LYS A 174 24.01 11.32 -13.80
N LEU A 175 23.71 12.06 -12.73
CA LEU A 175 24.35 11.88 -11.42
C LEU A 175 23.91 10.57 -10.76
N GLU A 176 22.62 10.22 -10.86
CA GLU A 176 22.09 8.94 -10.36
C GLU A 176 22.69 7.74 -11.11
N GLU A 177 22.83 7.81 -12.44
CA GLU A 177 23.48 6.76 -13.24
C GLU A 177 24.97 6.58 -12.89
N LYS A 178 25.71 7.68 -12.68
CA LYS A 178 27.12 7.62 -12.24
C LYS A 178 27.28 7.02 -10.84
N GLN A 179 26.37 7.34 -9.92
CA GLN A 179 26.38 6.77 -8.56
C GLN A 179 26.02 5.28 -8.57
N ALA A 180 25.06 4.86 -9.40
CA ALA A 180 24.72 3.46 -9.58
C ALA A 180 25.90 2.65 -10.15
N GLN A 181 26.62 3.19 -11.13
CA GLN A 181 27.80 2.55 -11.72
C GLN A 181 28.98 2.45 -10.74
N GLN A 182 29.23 3.48 -9.92
CA GLN A 182 30.25 3.42 -8.87
C GLN A 182 29.91 2.39 -7.79
N ALA A 183 28.63 2.27 -7.40
CA ALA A 183 28.19 1.27 -6.42
C ALA A 183 28.38 -0.17 -6.93
N THR A 184 28.21 -0.41 -8.24
CA THR A 184 28.47 -1.73 -8.85
C THR A 184 29.96 -2.07 -8.92
N LEU A 185 30.83 -1.10 -9.20
CA LEU A 185 32.29 -1.29 -9.25
C LEU A 185 32.88 -1.61 -7.85
N VAL A 186 32.39 -0.95 -6.80
CA VAL A 186 32.83 -1.20 -5.40
C VAL A 186 32.44 -2.61 -4.92
N GLN A 187 31.32 -3.17 -5.42
CA GLN A 187 30.90 -4.53 -5.11
C GLN A 187 31.74 -5.61 -5.81
N GLN A 188 32.34 -5.29 -6.96
CA GLN A 188 33.26 -6.19 -7.67
C GLN A 188 34.61 -6.26 -6.95
N ASP A 189 35.20 -5.13 -6.56
CA ASP A 189 36.45 -5.10 -5.78
C ASP A 189 36.32 -5.83 -4.42
N THR A 190 35.16 -5.73 -3.76
CA THR A 190 34.92 -6.40 -2.46
C THR A 190 34.83 -7.92 -2.59
N ASN A 191 34.40 -8.44 -3.74
CA ASN A 191 34.32 -9.89 -3.99
C ASN A 191 35.66 -10.47 -4.46
N GLU A 192 36.51 -9.69 -5.13
CA GLU A 192 37.86 -10.14 -5.51
C GLU A 192 38.83 -10.18 -4.32
N THR A 193 38.61 -9.37 -3.28
CA THR A 193 39.46 -9.39 -2.07
C THR A 193 39.10 -10.52 -1.09
N LYS A 194 38.04 -11.30 -1.35
CA LYS A 194 37.58 -12.41 -0.50
C LYS A 194 37.81 -13.81 -1.10
N ASN A 195 38.45 -13.92 -2.27
CA ASN A 195 38.89 -15.19 -2.87
C ASN A 195 40.41 -15.32 -2.82
#